data_AF-A0A8C6L3P8-F1
#
_entry.id   AF-A0A8C6L3P8-F1
#
_cell.length_a   1.000
_cell.length_b   1.000
_cell.length_c   1.000
_cell.angle_alpha   90.00
_cell.angle_beta   90.00
_cell.angle_gamma   90.00
#
_symmetry.space_group_name_H-M   'P 1'
#
loop_
_entity.id
_entity.type
_entity.pdbx_description
1 polymer ?
#
loop_
_entity_poly.entity_id
_entity_poly.type
_entity_poly.pdbx_seq_one_letter_code
_entity_poly.pdbx_strand_id
1 'polypeptide(L)'
;YPSTIPNPTQAEDKRLSWPVLLLTLAAVTSSSLSALSLYQFVALRAEVEALKSDMSRRREEGPDAGRRGQVRFPSTAMSAGLKYPSNGPTLFSLLPDKGSLKKNMHLCVFTVSQSCLQLLANSSRKPFSKGTECPFIGIPWQAGLRRGSALEADGDRIVVREEGLYFVYSQVFYTDKTFTMGHVVIRWKHSIVGNEDPDVHLFRCIQSMSPEDSYNTCYTGGVVKLDVGDHLELLIPRATANISLDGDSTFLGAFKLI
;
A
#
# COMPACT_ATOMS: atom_id res chain seq x y z
N TYR A 1 71.07 -47.82 -37.63
CA TYR A 1 70.00 -47.70 -36.64
C TYR A 1 70.47 -46.74 -35.55
N PRO A 2 69.76 -45.65 -35.18
CA PRO A 2 68.77 -44.80 -35.88
C PRO A 2 69.40 -43.41 -36.20
N SER A 3 69.20 -42.81 -37.39
CA SER A 3 68.11 -41.89 -37.80
C SER A 3 68.08 -40.53 -37.08
N THR A 4 68.76 -39.54 -37.67
CA THR A 4 68.66 -38.11 -37.40
C THR A 4 67.31 -37.58 -37.88
N ILE A 5 66.47 -37.11 -36.97
CA ILE A 5 65.15 -36.49 -37.23
C ILE A 5 65.34 -34.96 -37.30
N PRO A 6 64.60 -34.22 -38.14
CA PRO A 6 64.87 -32.83 -38.48
C PRO A 6 64.27 -31.81 -37.49
N ASN A 7 64.81 -30.59 -37.55
CA ASN A 7 64.40 -29.39 -36.81
C ASN A 7 62.89 -29.14 -36.81
N PRO A 8 62.29 -28.76 -35.67
CA PRO A 8 60.97 -28.14 -35.66
C PRO A 8 61.09 -26.63 -35.92
N THR A 9 60.53 -26.26 -37.07
CA THR A 9 59.82 -25.00 -37.39
C THR A 9 59.66 -23.99 -36.25
N GLN A 10 60.15 -22.76 -36.49
CA GLN A 10 59.72 -21.55 -35.81
C GLN A 10 58.19 -21.43 -35.82
N ALA A 11 57.57 -21.55 -34.65
CA ALA A 11 56.25 -21.01 -34.41
C ALA A 11 56.44 -19.59 -33.85
N GLU A 12 56.13 -18.58 -34.67
CA GLU A 12 55.99 -17.20 -34.20
C GLU A 12 54.83 -17.12 -33.20
N ASP A 13 55.16 -17.21 -31.91
CA ASP A 13 54.25 -16.87 -30.83
C ASP A 13 53.99 -15.36 -30.86
N LYS A 14 52.92 -14.94 -31.54
CA LYS A 14 52.36 -13.59 -31.41
C LYS A 14 51.76 -13.44 -30.01
N ARG A 15 52.61 -13.18 -29.03
CA ARG A 15 52.21 -12.77 -27.68
C ARG A 15 51.55 -11.40 -27.77
N LEU A 16 50.22 -11.39 -27.81
CA LEU A 16 49.41 -10.17 -27.71
C LEU A 16 49.81 -9.43 -26.43
N SER A 17 50.21 -8.16 -26.59
CA SER A 17 50.65 -7.30 -25.49
C SER A 17 49.55 -7.23 -24.42
N TRP A 18 49.93 -7.34 -23.15
CA TRP A 18 49.02 -7.32 -21.99
C TRP A 18 47.93 -6.21 -22.02
N PRO A 19 48.22 -4.97 -22.47
CA PRO A 19 47.20 -3.94 -22.63
C PRO A 19 46.15 -4.27 -23.68
N VAL A 20 46.53 -4.95 -24.78
CA VAL A 20 45.61 -5.39 -25.82
C VAL A 20 44.66 -6.46 -25.28
N LEU A 21 45.19 -7.41 -24.49
CA LEU A 21 44.38 -8.41 -23.80
C LEU A 21 43.36 -7.76 -22.84
N LEU A 22 43.80 -6.80 -22.02
CA LEU A 22 42.90 -6.07 -21.12
C LEU A 22 41.83 -5.27 -21.87
N LEU A 23 42.19 -4.59 -22.96
CA LEU A 23 41.25 -3.85 -23.79
C LEU A 23 40.24 -4.78 -24.46
N THR A 24 40.69 -5.93 -24.99
CA THR A 24 39.77 -6.92 -25.57
C THR A 24 38.82 -7.50 -24.53
N LEU A 25 39.30 -7.79 -23.32
CA LEU A 25 38.46 -8.29 -22.24
C LEU A 25 37.43 -7.24 -21.81
N ALA A 26 37.84 -5.98 -21.64
CA ALA A 26 36.94 -4.88 -21.29
C ALA A 26 35.89 -4.61 -22.39
N ALA A 27 36.29 -4.67 -23.67
CA ALA A 27 35.37 -4.50 -24.79
C ALA A 27 34.34 -5.64 -24.87
N VAL A 28 34.77 -6.88 -24.64
CA VAL A 28 33.88 -8.05 -24.61
C VAL A 28 32.91 -7.95 -23.44
N THR A 29 33.39 -7.68 -22.22
CA THR A 29 32.52 -7.57 -21.05
C THR A 29 31.53 -6.41 -21.16
N SER A 30 31.97 -5.25 -21.65
CA SER A 30 31.09 -4.11 -21.92
C SER A 30 30.01 -4.44 -22.95
N SER A 31 30.38 -5.14 -24.03
CA SER A 31 29.44 -5.56 -25.07
C SER A 31 28.44 -6.59 -24.54
N SER A 32 28.90 -7.57 -23.75
CA SER A 32 28.03 -8.59 -23.13
C SER A 32 27.04 -7.97 -22.12
N LEU A 33 27.49 -7.04 -21.29
CA LEU A 33 26.63 -6.32 -20.35
C LEU A 33 25.58 -5.47 -21.07
N SER A 34 25.98 -4.79 -22.15
CA SER A 34 25.07 -4.01 -22.98
C SER A 34 24.00 -4.88 -23.63
N ALA A 35 24.38 -6.06 -24.15
CA ALA A 35 23.44 -7.02 -24.71
C ALA A 35 22.45 -7.57 -23.67
N LEU A 36 22.92 -7.89 -22.45
CA LEU A 36 22.05 -8.33 -21.35
C LEU A 36 21.08 -7.24 -20.91
N SER A 37 21.56 -5.99 -20.80
CA SER A 37 20.71 -4.84 -20.46
C SER A 37 19.64 -4.60 -21.52
N LEU A 38 19.99 -4.70 -22.82
CA LEU A 38 19.04 -4.58 -23.91
C LEU A 38 18.01 -5.71 -23.90
N TYR A 39 18.44 -6.94 -23.59
CA TYR A 39 17.52 -8.09 -23.48
C TYR A 39 16.51 -7.89 -22.34
N GLN A 40 16.99 -7.48 -21.16
CA GLN A 40 16.11 -7.16 -20.03
C GLN A 40 15.14 -6.02 -20.37
N PHE A 41 15.64 -4.96 -21.01
CA PHE A 41 14.81 -3.82 -21.43
C PHE A 41 13.72 -4.24 -22.44
N VAL A 42 14.05 -5.08 -23.42
CA VAL A 42 13.08 -5.59 -24.40
C VAL A 42 12.06 -6.52 -23.75
N ALA A 43 12.48 -7.41 -22.85
CA ALA A 43 11.58 -8.29 -22.10
C ALA A 43 10.61 -7.48 -21.23
N LEU A 44 11.12 -6.48 -20.49
CA LEU A 44 10.31 -5.55 -19.71
C LEU A 44 9.34 -4.73 -20.58
N ARG A 45 9.78 -4.31 -21.78
CA ARG A 45 8.93 -3.57 -22.71
C ARG A 45 7.75 -4.41 -23.21
N ALA A 46 7.96 -5.71 -23.44
CA ALA A 46 6.88 -6.62 -23.83
C ALA A 46 5.85 -6.81 -22.70
N GLU A 47 6.32 -6.91 -21.44
CA GLU A 47 5.43 -6.98 -20.29
C GLU A 47 4.61 -5.70 -20.09
N VAL A 48 5.21 -4.52 -20.30
CA VAL A 48 4.50 -3.23 -20.21
C VAL A 48 3.41 -3.10 -21.27
N GLU A 49 3.68 -3.49 -22.52
CA GLU A 49 2.67 -3.44 -23.59
C GLU A 49 1.55 -4.48 -23.37
N ALA A 50 1.88 -5.66 -22.83
CA ALA A 50 0.89 -6.66 -22.43
C ALA A 50 0.00 -6.14 -21.29
N LEU A 51 0.60 -5.52 -20.26
CA LEU A 51 -0.14 -4.95 -19.13
C LEU A 51 -1.02 -3.77 -19.54
N LYS A 52 -0.53 -2.93 -20.46
CA LYS A 52 -1.27 -1.80 -21.03
C LYS A 52 -2.47 -2.25 -21.86
N SER A 53 -2.34 -3.36 -22.60
CA SER A 53 -3.46 -3.93 -23.35
C SER A 53 -4.51 -4.57 -22.44
N ASP A 54 -4.13 -5.26 -21.35
CA ASP A 54 -5.11 -5.79 -20.38
C ASP A 54 -5.83 -4.66 -19.60
N MET A 55 -5.13 -3.57 -19.28
CA MET A 55 -5.75 -2.35 -18.73
C MET A 55 -6.74 -1.68 -19.70
N SER A 56 -6.44 -1.69 -21.00
CA SER A 56 -7.33 -1.13 -22.03
C SER A 56 -8.58 -2.01 -22.23
N ARG A 57 -8.41 -3.34 -22.21
CA ARG A 57 -9.53 -4.30 -22.27
C ARG A 57 -10.45 -4.18 -21.06
N ARG A 58 -9.88 -4.06 -19.85
CA ARG A 58 -10.67 -3.83 -18.62
C ARG A 58 -11.40 -2.48 -18.60
N ARG A 59 -10.95 -1.51 -19.39
CA ARG A 59 -11.62 -0.22 -19.58
C ARG A 59 -12.76 -0.28 -20.59
N GLU A 60 -12.71 -1.21 -21.56
CA GLU A 60 -13.79 -1.47 -22.50
C GLU A 60 -14.87 -2.41 -21.91
N GLU A 61 -14.54 -3.26 -20.93
CA GLU A 61 -15.45 -4.22 -20.29
C GLU A 61 -16.29 -3.66 -19.09
N GLY A 62 -16.68 -2.37 -19.09
CA GLY A 62 -17.77 -1.85 -18.23
C GLY A 62 -17.90 -0.32 -18.14
N PRO A 63 -19.11 0.27 -17.98
CA PRO A 63 -20.29 -0.30 -17.33
C PRO A 63 -21.51 -0.52 -18.25
N ASP A 64 -22.06 -1.73 -18.18
CA ASP A 64 -23.33 -2.10 -18.80
C ASP A 64 -24.49 -1.33 -18.12
N ALA A 65 -25.20 -0.55 -18.92
CA ALA A 65 -26.37 0.20 -18.50
C ALA A 65 -27.63 -0.67 -18.62
N GLY A 66 -28.31 -0.91 -17.49
CA GLY A 66 -29.78 -0.98 -17.45
C GLY A 66 -30.40 -2.23 -16.81
N ARG A 67 -31.02 -2.06 -15.64
CA ARG A 67 -32.51 -2.14 -15.46
C ARG A 67 -32.93 -2.03 -13.98
N ARG A 68 -33.67 -0.95 -13.72
CA ARG A 68 -35.00 -0.89 -13.06
C ARG A 68 -35.12 -1.41 -11.61
N GLY A 69 -35.44 -0.48 -10.69
CA GLY A 69 -35.94 -0.81 -9.36
C GLY A 69 -36.42 0.43 -8.58
N GLN A 70 -37.45 1.11 -9.10
CA GLN A 70 -38.21 2.13 -8.39
C GLN A 70 -38.85 1.50 -7.15
N VAL A 71 -38.39 1.84 -5.94
CA VAL A 71 -39.07 1.47 -4.69
C VAL A 71 -39.52 2.72 -3.98
N ARG A 72 -40.84 2.83 -3.94
CA ARG A 72 -41.68 3.82 -3.29
C ARG A 72 -41.55 3.65 -1.77
N PHE A 73 -41.29 4.73 -1.04
CA PHE A 73 -41.38 4.78 0.42
C PHE A 73 -42.82 4.52 0.88
N PRO A 74 -43.01 3.73 1.96
CA PRO A 74 -44.12 3.94 2.87
C PRO A 74 -43.60 4.26 4.28
N SER A 75 -44.00 5.42 4.76
CA SER A 75 -44.08 5.77 6.17
C SER A 75 -45.07 4.84 6.89
N THR A 76 -44.75 4.42 8.13
CA THR A 76 -45.58 4.56 9.36
C THR A 76 -45.21 3.53 10.44
N ALA A 77 -44.90 4.08 11.64
CA ALA A 77 -45.13 3.59 13.01
C ALA A 77 -44.37 2.39 13.63
N MET A 78 -43.61 2.76 14.68
CA MET A 78 -43.68 2.27 16.06
C MET A 78 -43.19 0.86 16.44
N SER A 79 -42.11 0.93 17.25
CA SER A 79 -41.95 0.31 18.57
C SER A 79 -41.39 -1.11 18.72
N ALA A 80 -40.52 -1.19 19.74
CA ALA A 80 -40.07 -2.34 20.51
C ALA A 80 -38.89 -3.18 20.01
N GLY A 81 -37.76 -3.03 20.72
CA GLY A 81 -37.16 -4.19 21.38
C GLY A 81 -35.93 -4.83 20.74
N LEU A 82 -34.78 -4.58 21.37
CA LEU A 82 -33.75 -5.57 21.72
C LEU A 82 -32.82 -6.14 20.64
N LYS A 83 -31.53 -5.80 20.84
CA LYS A 83 -30.33 -6.66 20.80
C LYS A 83 -29.75 -7.05 19.43
N TYR A 84 -28.60 -6.42 19.16
CA TYR A 84 -27.54 -6.92 18.27
C TYR A 84 -27.19 -8.39 18.55
N PRO A 85 -27.05 -9.21 17.50
CA PRO A 85 -26.18 -10.38 17.53
C PRO A 85 -24.91 -10.09 16.73
N SER A 86 -23.81 -10.01 17.47
CA SER A 86 -22.47 -10.31 16.98
C SER A 86 -22.39 -11.80 16.59
N ASN A 87 -21.55 -12.09 15.60
CA ASN A 87 -20.99 -13.39 15.21
C ASN A 87 -21.63 -14.05 13.98
N GLY A 88 -20.85 -14.09 12.89
CA GLY A 88 -20.94 -15.14 11.89
C GLY A 88 -19.56 -15.36 11.24
N PRO A 89 -19.04 -16.60 11.23
CA PRO A 89 -18.02 -17.01 10.27
C PRO A 89 -18.58 -18.02 9.24
N THR A 90 -18.35 -17.67 7.97
CA THR A 90 -17.81 -18.47 6.85
C THR A 90 -18.34 -19.88 6.50
N LEU A 91 -18.97 -19.95 5.32
CA LEU A 91 -18.71 -20.77 4.11
C LEU A 91 -18.40 -22.29 4.20
N PHE A 92 -19.22 -23.08 3.47
CA PHE A 92 -18.98 -24.36 2.78
C PHE A 92 -18.13 -25.47 3.45
N SER A 93 -18.78 -26.58 3.78
CA SER A 93 -18.42 -27.93 3.28
C SER A 93 -19.50 -28.94 3.67
N LEU A 94 -19.89 -29.78 2.72
CA LEU A 94 -20.89 -30.83 2.85
C LEU A 94 -20.30 -32.06 3.57
N LEU A 95 -21.13 -32.62 4.46
CA LEU A 95 -21.10 -33.84 5.30
C LEU A 95 -20.58 -35.16 4.66
N PRO A 96 -20.49 -36.31 5.39
CA PRO A 96 -20.57 -36.54 6.85
C PRO A 96 -19.47 -37.44 7.46
N ASP A 97 -19.38 -37.33 8.78
CA ASP A 97 -18.67 -38.14 9.77
C ASP A 97 -19.17 -39.60 9.89
N LYS A 98 -18.23 -40.55 10.02
CA LYS A 98 -18.40 -41.80 10.78
C LYS A 98 -17.05 -42.26 11.34
N GLY A 99 -16.92 -42.22 12.67
CA GLY A 99 -16.13 -43.21 13.40
C GLY A 99 -15.20 -42.68 14.47
N SER A 100 -15.73 -42.56 15.68
CA SER A 100 -15.07 -42.65 16.98
C SER A 100 -13.59 -43.08 16.99
N LEU A 101 -12.69 -42.23 17.49
CA LEU A 101 -11.70 -42.64 18.48
C LEU A 101 -11.19 -41.41 19.27
N LYS A 102 -11.40 -41.45 20.59
CA LYS A 102 -10.87 -40.50 21.57
C LYS A 102 -9.34 -40.43 21.47
N LYS A 103 -8.80 -39.26 21.06
CA LYS A 103 -7.48 -38.78 21.48
C LYS A 103 -7.57 -37.28 21.72
N ASN A 104 -7.26 -36.88 22.95
CA ASN A 104 -7.01 -35.49 23.33
C ASN A 104 -5.86 -34.95 22.47
N MET A 105 -6.20 -34.20 21.43
CA MET A 105 -5.24 -33.34 20.75
C MET A 105 -5.80 -31.94 20.89
N HIS A 106 -5.28 -31.20 21.87
CA HIS A 106 -5.45 -29.77 21.97
C HIS A 106 -4.71 -29.16 20.78
N LEU A 107 -5.33 -29.21 19.60
CA LEU A 107 -4.86 -28.54 18.41
C LEU A 107 -5.09 -27.06 18.65
N CYS A 108 -4.13 -26.42 19.33
CA CYS A 108 -4.01 -24.98 19.35
C CYS A 108 -3.68 -24.55 17.93
N VAL A 109 -4.72 -24.38 17.11
CA VAL A 109 -4.61 -23.62 15.88
C VAL A 109 -4.34 -22.19 16.35
N PHE A 110 -3.07 -21.83 16.46
CA PHE A 110 -2.68 -20.42 16.56
C PHE A 110 -3.11 -19.78 15.24
N THR A 111 -4.34 -19.28 15.17
CA THR A 111 -4.72 -18.36 14.12
C THR A 111 -3.87 -17.11 14.36
N VAL A 112 -2.77 -16.96 13.63
CA VAL A 112 -1.94 -15.75 13.71
C VAL A 112 -2.84 -14.59 13.30
N SER A 113 -3.23 -13.81 14.30
CA SER A 113 -4.20 -12.74 14.16
C SER A 113 -3.45 -11.47 13.79
N GLN A 114 -3.67 -10.95 12.58
CA GLN A 114 -3.12 -9.65 12.18
C GLN A 114 -3.66 -8.55 13.10
N SER A 115 -2.74 -7.78 13.70
CA SER A 115 -3.10 -6.60 14.47
C SER A 115 -3.49 -5.48 13.52
N CYS A 116 -4.59 -4.79 13.80
CA CYS A 116 -5.08 -3.69 12.98
C CYS A 116 -5.74 -2.59 13.82
N LEU A 117 -5.71 -1.38 13.29
CA LEU A 117 -6.40 -0.23 13.83
C LEU A 117 -6.94 0.62 12.67
N GLN A 118 -8.18 1.08 12.80
CA GLN A 118 -8.82 2.01 11.89
C GLN A 118 -9.41 3.17 12.69
N LEU A 119 -9.02 4.38 12.31
CA LEU A 119 -9.59 5.64 12.73
C LEU A 119 -10.66 6.09 11.72
N LEU A 120 -11.79 6.53 12.24
CA LEU A 120 -12.90 7.07 11.47
C LEU A 120 -13.04 8.55 11.78
N ALA A 121 -13.42 9.36 10.79
CA ALA A 121 -13.67 10.77 11.04
C ALA A 121 -14.76 10.96 12.10
N ASN A 122 -14.57 11.99 12.95
CA ASN A 122 -15.48 12.32 14.03
C ASN A 122 -16.26 13.59 13.70
N SER A 123 -17.50 13.42 13.25
CA SER A 123 -18.41 14.52 12.90
C SER A 123 -18.85 15.40 14.10
N SER A 124 -18.58 14.96 15.34
CA SER A 124 -18.85 15.77 16.54
C SER A 124 -17.77 16.81 16.83
N ARG A 125 -16.62 16.71 16.14
CA ARG A 125 -15.47 17.62 16.29
C ARG A 125 -15.23 18.37 14.97
N LYS A 126 -14.59 19.54 15.05
CA LYS A 126 -14.22 20.32 13.87
C LYS A 126 -12.80 19.96 13.41
N PRO A 127 -12.49 20.07 12.10
CA PRO A 127 -11.13 20.07 11.61
C PRO A 127 -10.32 21.16 12.31
N PHE A 128 -9.05 20.88 12.56
CA PHE A 128 -8.16 21.77 13.32
C PHE A 128 -6.93 22.14 12.48
N SER A 129 -6.47 23.38 12.62
CA SER A 129 -5.26 23.84 11.95
C SER A 129 -4.02 23.36 12.69
N LYS A 130 -2.97 23.00 11.93
CA LYS A 130 -1.68 22.55 12.45
C LYS A 130 -0.54 23.22 11.68
N GLY A 131 0.45 23.75 12.40
CA GLY A 131 1.56 24.52 11.82
C GLY A 131 1.28 26.03 11.73
N THR A 132 2.34 26.83 11.72
CA THR A 132 2.29 28.30 11.78
C THR A 132 2.54 28.98 10.43
N GLU A 133 3.42 28.44 9.58
CA GLU A 133 3.84 29.09 8.32
C GLU A 133 3.07 28.59 7.10
N CYS A 134 2.91 27.26 6.97
CA CYS A 134 2.08 26.60 5.98
C CYS A 134 1.03 25.77 6.73
N PRO A 135 -0.17 26.32 7.00
CA PRO A 135 -1.15 25.61 7.81
C PRO A 135 -1.62 24.35 7.10
N PHE A 136 -1.50 23.23 7.80
CA PHE A 136 -2.17 21.98 7.50
C PHE A 136 -3.51 21.92 8.22
N ILE A 137 -4.46 21.18 7.66
CA ILE A 137 -5.69 20.80 8.36
C ILE A 137 -5.57 19.35 8.82
N GLY A 138 -5.75 19.14 10.12
CA GLY A 138 -5.92 17.84 10.75
C GLY A 138 -7.40 17.45 10.80
N ILE A 139 -7.67 16.17 10.57
CA ILE A 139 -8.99 15.57 10.65
C ILE A 139 -9.18 15.07 12.09
N PRO A 140 -10.30 15.39 12.76
CA PRO A 140 -10.58 14.84 14.07
C PRO A 140 -10.98 13.38 13.93
N TRP A 141 -10.28 12.51 14.64
CA TRP A 141 -10.49 11.07 14.57
C TRP A 141 -11.23 10.54 15.80
N GLN A 142 -11.81 9.37 15.62
CA GLN A 142 -12.26 8.48 16.68
C GLN A 142 -11.87 7.05 16.33
N ALA A 143 -11.64 6.22 17.34
CA ALA A 143 -11.31 4.81 17.13
C ALA A 143 -12.53 4.06 16.55
N GLY A 144 -12.31 3.37 15.43
CA GLY A 144 -13.25 2.42 14.83
C GLY A 144 -12.84 0.99 15.17
N LEU A 145 -12.41 0.24 14.16
CA LEU A 145 -11.92 -1.13 14.34
C LEU A 145 -10.57 -1.13 15.08
N ARG A 146 -10.43 -1.96 16.11
CA ARG A 146 -9.16 -2.22 16.79
C ARG A 146 -9.02 -3.71 17.10
N ARG A 147 -7.86 -4.29 16.74
CA ARG A 147 -7.52 -5.69 16.99
C ARG A 147 -6.03 -5.84 17.28
N GLY A 148 -5.70 -6.58 18.34
CA GLY A 148 -4.30 -6.83 18.73
C GLY A 148 -3.63 -5.65 19.47
N SER A 149 -2.32 -5.77 19.68
CA SER A 149 -1.50 -4.86 20.50
C SER A 149 -0.55 -3.97 19.69
N ALA A 150 -0.35 -4.27 18.40
CA ALA A 150 0.71 -3.63 17.62
C ALA A 150 0.46 -2.13 17.30
N LEU A 151 -0.80 -1.69 17.37
CA LEU A 151 -1.24 -0.33 17.03
C LEU A 151 -2.18 0.22 18.12
N GLU A 152 -2.04 1.50 18.41
CA GLU A 152 -2.85 2.21 19.39
C GLU A 152 -3.33 3.55 18.85
N ALA A 153 -4.56 3.95 19.21
CA ALA A 153 -5.07 5.28 18.90
C ALA A 153 -4.64 6.24 20.01
N ASP A 154 -3.91 7.30 19.65
CA ASP A 154 -3.52 8.37 20.55
C ASP A 154 -4.03 9.71 19.99
N GLY A 155 -5.16 10.17 20.53
CA GLY A 155 -5.87 11.32 20.02
C GLY A 155 -6.21 11.19 18.53
N ASP A 156 -5.61 12.06 17.72
CA ASP A 156 -5.81 12.14 16.26
C ASP A 156 -4.70 11.43 15.47
N ARG A 157 -4.03 10.43 16.07
CA ARG A 157 -2.89 9.72 15.50
C ARG A 157 -2.92 8.23 15.80
N ILE A 158 -2.17 7.45 15.01
CA ILE A 158 -1.94 6.02 15.25
C ILE A 158 -0.51 5.84 15.76
N VAL A 159 -0.32 5.24 16.92
CA VAL A 159 0.98 4.95 17.52
C VAL A 159 1.35 3.48 17.31
N VAL A 160 2.58 3.24 16.90
CA VAL A 160 3.14 1.91 16.66
C VAL A 160 3.75 1.37 17.95
N ARG A 161 3.28 0.20 18.39
CA ARG A 161 3.73 -0.47 19.63
C ARG A 161 4.64 -1.66 19.36
N GLU A 162 4.60 -2.21 18.16
CA GLU A 162 5.48 -3.31 17.75
C GLU A 162 6.15 -2.95 16.42
N GLU A 163 7.45 -3.20 16.28
CA GLU A 163 8.14 -3.04 14.99
C GLU A 163 7.58 -4.05 13.97
N GLY A 164 7.53 -3.64 12.69
CA GLY A 164 7.17 -4.55 11.61
C GLY A 164 6.87 -3.85 10.29
N LEU A 165 6.43 -4.66 9.32
CA LEU A 165 5.84 -4.16 8.08
C LEU A 165 4.34 -3.98 8.27
N TYR A 166 3.83 -2.84 7.86
CA TYR A 166 2.43 -2.45 7.97
C TYR A 166 1.89 -2.07 6.62
N PHE A 167 0.69 -2.53 6.29
CA PHE A 167 -0.09 -1.91 5.23
C PHE A 167 -0.89 -0.76 5.85
N VAL A 168 -0.63 0.46 5.38
CA VAL A 168 -1.30 1.68 5.82
C VAL A 168 -2.17 2.18 4.68
N TYR A 169 -3.38 2.62 5.00
CA TYR A 169 -4.35 3.09 4.02
C TYR A 169 -5.14 4.28 4.56
N SER A 170 -5.60 5.13 3.66
CA SER A 170 -6.41 6.29 3.99
C SER A 170 -7.38 6.65 2.88
N GLN A 171 -8.51 7.23 3.27
CA GLN A 171 -9.45 7.88 2.36
C GLN A 171 -9.95 9.17 2.97
N VAL A 172 -10.13 10.19 2.13
CA VAL A 172 -10.82 11.43 2.51
C VAL A 172 -11.83 11.78 1.43
N PHE A 173 -13.05 12.14 1.86
CA PHE A 173 -14.09 12.65 0.97
C PHE A 173 -14.07 14.18 0.95
N TYR A 174 -13.64 14.76 -0.15
CA TYR A 174 -13.56 16.20 -0.35
C TYR A 174 -14.87 16.76 -0.92
N THR A 175 -15.33 17.84 -0.31
CA THR A 175 -16.45 18.70 -0.76
C THR A 175 -15.99 20.12 -1.11
N ASP A 176 -14.67 20.33 -1.15
CA ASP A 176 -14.03 21.63 -1.37
C ASP A 176 -13.94 21.98 -2.86
N LYS A 177 -14.26 23.23 -3.19
CA LYS A 177 -14.25 23.77 -4.56
C LYS A 177 -12.86 24.19 -5.06
N THR A 178 -11.86 24.16 -4.18
CA THR A 178 -10.46 24.42 -4.56
C THR A 178 -10.05 23.45 -5.66
N PHE A 179 -9.46 23.97 -6.74
CA PHE A 179 -9.19 23.22 -7.99
C PHE A 179 -8.47 21.88 -7.80
N THR A 180 -7.73 21.73 -6.70
CA THR A 180 -7.06 20.48 -6.33
C THR A 180 -7.11 20.28 -4.82
N MET A 181 -7.51 19.08 -4.41
CA MET A 181 -7.52 18.65 -3.02
C MET A 181 -6.71 17.38 -2.85
N GLY A 182 -6.32 17.09 -1.62
CA GLY A 182 -5.44 15.96 -1.34
C GLY A 182 -5.03 15.89 0.10
N HIS A 183 -4.44 14.77 0.48
CA HIS A 183 -3.89 14.54 1.80
C HIS A 183 -2.56 13.82 1.71
N VAL A 184 -1.81 13.89 2.80
CA VAL A 184 -0.55 13.18 2.99
C VAL A 184 -0.66 12.35 4.25
N VAL A 185 -0.22 11.09 4.17
CA VAL A 185 0.03 10.25 5.34
C VAL A 185 1.48 10.41 5.74
N ILE A 186 1.72 10.87 6.96
CA ILE A 186 3.02 11.24 7.49
C ILE A 186 3.40 10.25 8.60
N ARG A 187 4.61 9.71 8.51
CA ARG A 187 5.27 8.99 9.60
C ARG A 187 6.11 9.98 10.38
N TRP A 188 5.89 10.05 11.68
CA TRP A 188 6.76 10.75 12.60
C TRP A 188 7.64 9.73 13.31
N LYS A 189 8.94 9.87 13.15
CA LYS A 189 9.93 8.96 13.70
C LYS A 189 10.08 9.20 15.21
N HIS A 190 10.09 8.14 15.99
CA HIS A 190 10.42 8.25 17.41
C HIS A 190 11.91 8.50 17.65
N SER A 191 12.75 7.78 16.92
CA SER A 191 14.21 7.91 16.97
C SER A 191 14.73 8.51 15.66
N ILE A 192 15.46 9.60 15.77
CA ILE A 192 16.07 10.33 14.65
C ILE A 192 17.58 10.11 14.72
N VAL A 193 18.19 9.70 13.60
CA VAL A 193 19.63 9.45 13.54
C VAL A 193 20.29 10.55 12.70
N GLY A 194 21.29 11.22 13.25
CA GLY A 194 22.05 12.25 12.52
C GLY A 194 21.17 13.45 12.15
N ASN A 195 21.08 13.72 10.84
CA ASN A 195 20.36 14.86 10.27
C ASN A 195 19.16 14.42 9.42
N GLU A 196 18.53 13.30 9.80
CA GLU A 196 17.30 12.84 9.18
C GLU A 196 16.12 13.73 9.59
N ASP A 197 15.15 13.88 8.69
CA ASP A 197 13.91 14.60 9.00
C ASP A 197 13.07 13.81 10.04
N PRO A 198 12.47 14.49 11.03
CA PRO A 198 11.62 13.85 12.02
C PRO A 198 10.35 13.27 11.41
N ASP A 199 9.87 13.87 10.32
CA ASP A 199 8.67 13.47 9.60
C ASP A 199 8.98 13.03 8.16
N VAL A 200 8.32 11.95 7.74
CA VAL A 200 8.46 11.36 6.41
C VAL A 200 7.09 11.21 5.78
N HIS A 201 6.91 11.83 4.61
CA HIS A 201 5.69 11.69 3.81
C HIS A 201 5.66 10.31 3.14
N LEU A 202 4.79 9.42 3.62
CA LEU A 202 4.69 8.05 3.10
C LEU A 202 3.90 8.00 1.79
N PHE A 203 2.67 8.51 1.83
CA PHE A 203 1.74 8.44 0.72
C PHE A 203 1.06 9.78 0.52
N ARG A 204 0.78 10.12 -0.73
CA ARG A 204 0.07 11.33 -1.11
C ARG A 204 -1.06 10.99 -2.07
N CYS A 205 -2.24 11.50 -1.78
CA CYS A 205 -3.40 11.39 -2.63
C CYS A 205 -3.78 12.79 -3.12
N ILE A 206 -4.00 12.96 -4.44
CA ILE A 206 -4.37 14.24 -5.06
C ILE A 206 -5.55 14.01 -5.99
N GLN A 207 -6.56 14.88 -5.93
CA GLN A 207 -7.71 14.91 -6.83
C GLN A 207 -7.93 16.32 -7.36
N SER A 208 -8.25 16.40 -8.65
CA SER A 208 -8.77 17.62 -9.27
C SER A 208 -10.25 17.77 -8.90
N MET A 209 -10.69 18.99 -8.59
CA MET A 209 -12.07 19.27 -8.19
C MET A 209 -12.77 20.12 -9.25
N SER A 210 -14.04 19.78 -9.53
CA SER A 210 -14.91 20.65 -10.33
C SER A 210 -15.32 21.88 -9.49
N PRO A 211 -15.43 23.08 -10.07
CA PRO A 211 -15.94 24.26 -9.36
C PRO A 211 -17.45 24.21 -9.08
N GLU A 212 -18.18 23.38 -9.84
CA GLU A 212 -19.64 23.23 -9.76
C GLU A 212 -20.01 22.12 -8.77
N ASP A 213 -19.51 20.91 -9.01
CA ASP A 213 -19.83 19.69 -8.25
C ASP A 213 -18.55 19.03 -7.69
N SER A 214 -18.14 19.47 -6.51
CA SER A 214 -16.85 19.08 -5.92
C SER A 214 -16.95 17.87 -5.00
N TYR A 215 -17.42 16.72 -5.48
CA TYR A 215 -17.63 15.53 -4.64
C TYR A 215 -16.68 14.39 -5.03
N ASN A 216 -15.48 14.36 -4.44
CA ASN A 216 -14.47 13.35 -4.77
C ASN A 216 -13.88 12.68 -3.53
N THR A 217 -13.85 11.36 -3.53
CA THR A 217 -13.03 10.58 -2.59
C THR A 217 -11.62 10.39 -3.14
N CYS A 218 -10.61 10.52 -2.29
CA CYS A 218 -9.24 10.18 -2.63
C CYS A 218 -8.75 9.10 -1.67
N TYR A 219 -8.42 7.91 -2.21
CA TYR A 219 -7.87 6.79 -1.47
C TYR A 219 -6.40 6.57 -1.82
N THR A 220 -5.57 6.27 -0.82
CA THR A 220 -4.18 5.84 -1.03
C THR A 220 -3.77 4.83 0.04
N GLY A 221 -2.75 4.02 -0.25
CA GLY A 221 -2.21 3.08 0.71
C GLY A 221 -1.01 2.32 0.16
N GLY A 222 -0.27 1.68 1.06
CA GLY A 222 0.93 0.93 0.72
C GLY A 222 1.58 0.27 1.93
N VAL A 223 2.63 -0.51 1.68
CA VAL A 223 3.39 -1.20 2.72
C VAL A 223 4.57 -0.36 3.15
N VAL A 224 4.74 -0.18 4.46
CA VAL A 224 5.84 0.58 5.08
C VAL A 224 6.40 -0.18 6.27
N LYS A 225 7.71 -0.04 6.50
CA LYS A 225 8.34 -0.47 7.75
C LYS A 225 8.15 0.64 8.80
N LEU A 226 7.64 0.26 9.98
CA LEU A 226 7.46 1.17 11.11
C LEU A 226 8.15 0.60 12.35
N ASP A 227 8.76 1.49 13.13
CA ASP A 227 9.50 1.16 14.33
C ASP A 227 8.66 1.47 15.58
N VAL A 228 9.00 0.86 16.71
CA VAL A 228 8.28 1.08 17.97
C VAL A 228 8.37 2.56 18.37
N GLY A 229 7.21 3.14 18.72
CA GLY A 229 7.08 4.54 19.13
C GLY A 229 6.80 5.50 17.97
N ASP A 230 6.97 5.08 16.72
CA ASP A 230 6.56 5.89 15.58
C ASP A 230 5.07 6.17 15.64
N HIS A 231 4.66 7.29 15.02
CA HIS A 231 3.24 7.56 14.85
C HIS A 231 2.89 8.02 13.45
N LEU A 232 1.69 7.64 13.02
CA LEU A 232 1.10 8.00 11.75
C LEU A 232 0.06 9.09 11.96
N GLU A 233 0.09 10.07 11.06
CA GLU A 233 -0.88 11.16 11.02
C GLU A 233 -1.29 11.43 9.58
N LEU A 234 -2.53 11.87 9.38
CA LEU A 234 -3.02 12.30 8.08
C LEU A 234 -3.31 13.80 8.14
N LEU A 235 -2.68 14.54 7.24
CA LEU A 235 -2.84 15.99 7.13
C LEU A 235 -3.24 16.40 5.71
N ILE A 236 -4.05 17.45 5.62
CA ILE A 236 -4.44 18.10 4.37
C ILE A 236 -3.58 19.36 4.22
N PRO A 237 -2.73 19.49 3.19
CA PRO A 237 -1.84 20.64 2.98
C PRO A 237 -2.60 21.85 2.43
N ARG A 238 -3.53 22.39 3.22
CA ARG A 238 -4.36 23.56 2.92
C ARG A 238 -4.63 24.35 4.19
N ALA A 239 -4.80 25.67 4.07
CA ALA A 239 -5.20 26.53 5.18
C ALA A 239 -6.65 26.27 5.64
N THR A 240 -7.51 25.89 4.71
CA THR A 240 -8.90 25.50 4.94
C THR A 240 -9.24 24.32 4.06
N ALA A 241 -10.11 23.43 4.51
CA ALA A 241 -10.56 22.28 3.72
C ALA A 241 -11.99 21.92 4.08
N ASN A 242 -12.86 21.86 3.06
CA ASN A 242 -14.19 21.29 3.18
C ASN A 242 -14.15 19.79 2.86
N ILE A 243 -14.45 18.97 3.86
CA ILE A 243 -14.44 17.50 3.79
C ILE A 243 -15.68 16.94 4.48
N SER A 244 -16.12 15.75 4.07
CA SER A 244 -17.07 14.99 4.89
C SER A 244 -16.34 14.38 6.09
N LEU A 245 -16.99 14.46 7.26
CA LEU A 245 -16.56 13.82 8.49
C LEU A 245 -17.35 12.55 8.79
N ASP A 246 -17.99 11.97 7.78
CA ASP A 246 -18.66 10.68 7.90
C ASP A 246 -17.61 9.56 7.90
N GLY A 247 -17.66 8.71 8.92
CA GLY A 247 -16.65 7.67 9.16
C GLY A 247 -16.57 6.57 8.09
N ASP A 248 -17.60 6.42 7.27
CA ASP A 248 -17.64 5.49 6.13
C ASP A 248 -16.92 6.05 4.88
N SER A 249 -16.77 7.37 4.79
CA SER A 249 -16.19 8.06 3.63
C SER A 249 -14.79 8.62 3.90
N THR A 250 -14.48 8.98 5.16
CA THR A 250 -13.20 9.53 5.60
C THR A 250 -12.61 8.71 6.76
N PHE A 251 -11.47 8.06 6.51
CA PHE A 251 -10.82 7.14 7.46
C PHE A 251 -9.30 7.03 7.24
N LEU A 252 -8.60 6.61 8.28
CA LEU A 252 -7.17 6.27 8.28
C LEU A 252 -6.99 4.94 8.99
N GLY A 253 -6.24 3.99 8.43
CA GLY A 253 -6.01 2.71 9.10
C GLY A 253 -4.68 2.08 8.75
N ALA A 254 -4.32 1.09 9.57
CA ALA A 254 -3.13 0.29 9.38
C ALA A 254 -3.34 -1.13 9.90
N PHE A 255 -2.68 -2.11 9.30
CA PHE A 255 -2.57 -3.46 9.84
C PHE A 255 -1.16 -4.03 9.66
N LYS A 256 -0.72 -4.81 10.65
CA LYS A 256 0.59 -5.45 10.68
C LYS A 256 0.57 -6.70 9.79
N LEU A 257 1.55 -6.81 8.90
CA LEU A 257 1.77 -8.00 8.08
C LEU A 257 2.40 -9.12 8.93
N ILE A 258 2.09 -10.37 8.56
CA ILE A 258 2.63 -11.59 9.21
C ILE A 258 3.91 -12.00 8.51
#